data_AF-A0A9X9M571-F1
#
_entry.id   AF-A0A9X9M571-F1
#
_cell.length_a   1.000
_cell.length_b   1.000
_cell.length_c   1.000
_cell.angle_alpha   90.00
_cell.angle_beta   90.00
_cell.angle_gamma   90.00
#
_symmetry.space_group_name_H-M   'P 1'
#
loop_
_entity.id
_entity.type
_entity.pdbx_description
1 polymer ?
#
loop_
_entity_poly.entity_id
_entity_poly.type
_entity_poly.pdbx_seq_one_letter_code
_entity_poly.pdbx_strand_id
1 'polypeptide(L)'
;MMADMYSRMSSAYQWKCVPLHYKEAELSKGESVCPDRCVSKYLDIHEWMGKKLTELSTQGEELMKRVQQSSGPVWGPESVHPKVRPPLSHVSNKSAPIQCHL
;
A
#
# COMPACT_ATOMS: atom_id res chain seq x y z
N MET A 1 11.01 6.02 2.63
CA MET A 1 10.38 5.20 3.69
C MET A 1 10.32 5.93 5.02
N MET A 2 11.45 6.39 5.60
CA MET A 2 11.44 7.09 6.90
C MET A 2 10.63 8.41 6.93
N ALA A 3 10.62 9.16 5.82
CA ALA A 3 9.87 10.42 5.74
C ALA A 3 8.34 10.23 5.85
N ASP A 4 7.80 9.17 5.26
CA ASP A 4 6.36 8.84 5.36
C ASP A 4 5.99 8.45 6.80
N MET A 5 6.83 7.63 7.44
CA MET A 5 6.67 7.28 8.85
C MET A 5 6.64 8.52 9.74
N TYR A 6 7.58 9.45 9.54
CA TYR A 6 7.66 10.70 10.30
C TYR A 6 6.44 11.59 10.07
N SER A 7 5.96 11.71 8.83
CA SER A 7 4.77 12.49 8.49
C SER A 7 3.53 11.95 9.21
N ARG A 8 3.28 10.66 9.12
CA ARG A 8 2.13 9.99 9.78
C ARG A 8 2.21 10.06 11.31
N MET A 9 3.41 9.91 11.87
CA MET A 9 3.65 10.08 13.30
C MET A 9 3.38 11.52 13.74
N SER A 10 3.81 12.51 12.96
CA SER A 10 3.62 13.93 13.25
C SER A 10 2.13 14.32 13.24
N SER A 11 1.36 13.80 12.28
CA SER A 11 -0.10 13.97 12.27
C SER A 11 -0.78 13.31 13.48
N ALA A 12 -0.32 12.12 13.87
CA ALA A 12 -0.84 11.46 15.07
C ALA A 12 -0.49 12.22 16.36
N TYR A 13 0.72 12.80 16.44
CA TYR A 13 1.12 13.68 17.53
C TYR A 13 0.20 14.89 17.63
N GLN A 14 -0.03 15.61 16.51
CA GLN A 14 -0.93 16.77 16.49
C GLN A 14 -2.33 16.42 16.94
N TRP A 15 -2.86 15.25 16.58
CA TRP A 15 -4.19 14.81 17.00
C TRP A 15 -4.25 14.37 18.47
N LYS A 16 -3.19 13.72 18.98
CA LYS A 16 -3.21 13.09 20.32
C LYS A 16 -2.71 14.00 21.44
N CYS A 17 -1.68 14.78 21.16
CA CYS A 17 -0.94 15.52 22.16
C CYS A 17 -1.26 17.01 22.17
N VAL A 18 -1.84 17.53 21.08
CA VAL A 18 -2.16 18.94 20.94
C VAL A 18 -3.69 19.09 20.82
N PRO A 19 -4.35 19.76 21.76
CA PRO A 19 -5.80 19.93 21.71
C PRO A 19 -6.20 20.85 20.56
N LEU A 20 -7.40 20.62 20.00
CA LEU A 20 -7.95 21.47 18.94
C LEU A 20 -8.19 22.92 19.41
N HIS A 21 -8.43 23.11 20.71
CA HIS A 21 -8.62 24.41 21.33
C HIS A 21 -7.40 24.77 22.18
N TYR A 22 -6.62 25.73 21.69
CA TYR A 22 -5.47 26.29 22.38
C TYR A 22 -5.93 27.33 23.39
N LYS A 23 -5.59 27.14 24.67
CA LYS A 23 -5.84 28.13 25.74
C LYS A 23 -4.70 29.16 25.82
N GLU A 24 -3.48 28.72 25.54
CA GLU A 24 -2.25 29.49 25.69
C GLU A 24 -1.32 29.20 24.51
N ALA A 25 -0.36 30.09 24.24
CA ALA A 25 0.59 29.95 23.13
C ALA A 25 1.77 29.02 23.45
N GLU A 26 1.96 28.68 24.72
CA GLU A 26 3.01 27.78 25.20
C GLU A 26 2.42 26.40 25.51
N LEU A 27 3.19 25.35 25.22
CA LEU A 27 2.81 23.98 25.56
C LEU A 27 2.76 23.80 27.07
N SER A 28 1.64 23.27 27.57
CA SER A 28 1.54 22.88 28.98
C SER A 28 2.50 21.73 29.28
N LYS A 29 2.89 21.56 30.56
CA LYS A 29 3.77 20.46 31.01
C LYS A 29 3.27 19.07 30.60
N GLY A 30 1.94 18.88 30.46
CA GLY A 30 1.36 17.63 29.99
C GLY A 30 1.56 17.41 28.48
N GLU A 31 1.45 18.48 27.70
CA GLU A 31 1.60 18.47 26.26
C GLU A 31 3.07 18.32 25.86
N SER A 32 4.01 18.84 26.67
CA SER A 32 5.44 18.69 26.41
C SER A 32 5.98 17.28 26.69
N VAL A 33 5.36 16.52 27.60
CA VAL A 33 5.71 15.12 27.90
C VAL A 33 5.02 14.11 26.98
N CYS A 34 3.88 14.49 26.39
CA CYS A 34 3.15 13.64 25.46
C CYS A 34 3.96 13.21 24.21
N PRO A 35 4.75 14.07 23.52
CA PRO A 35 5.48 13.68 22.32
C PRO A 35 6.43 12.50 22.55
N ASP A 36 7.17 12.48 23.66
CA ASP A 36 8.07 11.35 23.98
C ASP A 36 7.31 10.02 24.12
N ARG A 37 6.17 10.06 24.81
CA ARG A 37 5.27 8.90 24.95
C ARG A 37 4.68 8.50 23.59
N CYS A 38 4.33 9.48 22.77
CA CYS A 38 3.75 9.25 21.44
C CYS A 38 4.76 8.59 20.52
N VAL A 39 6.02 9.04 20.48
CA VAL A 39 7.08 8.44 19.69
C VAL A 39 7.35 7.00 20.14
N SER A 40 7.51 6.78 21.44
CA SER A 40 7.71 5.42 21.99
C SER A 40 6.57 4.48 21.59
N LYS A 41 5.31 4.89 21.79
CA LYS A 41 4.15 4.06 21.41
C LYS A 41 4.00 3.88 19.91
N TYR A 42 4.31 4.90 19.12
CA TYR A 42 4.18 4.83 17.67
C TYR A 42 5.14 3.80 17.08
N LEU A 43 6.39 3.76 17.56
CA LEU A 43 7.38 2.78 17.12
C LEU A 43 7.00 1.35 17.51
N ASP A 44 6.52 1.13 18.75
CA ASP A 44 6.03 -0.18 19.19
C ASP A 44 4.90 -0.70 18.28
N ILE A 45 3.92 0.16 17.99
CA ILE A 45 2.78 -0.19 17.14
C ILE A 45 3.24 -0.38 15.69
N HIS A 46 4.18 0.43 15.21
CA HIS A 46 4.73 0.31 13.86
C HIS A 46 5.45 -1.04 13.66
N GLU A 47 6.25 -1.47 14.63
CA GLU A 47 6.89 -2.79 14.59
C GLU A 47 5.86 -3.92 14.61
N TRP A 48 4.86 -3.81 15.48
CA TRP A 48 3.79 -4.82 15.56
C TRP A 48 2.97 -4.91 14.26
N MET A 49 2.62 -3.77 13.66
CA MET A 49 1.94 -3.74 12.36
C MET A 49 2.83 -4.34 11.26
N GLY A 50 4.14 -4.08 11.28
CA GLY A 50 5.09 -4.69 10.36
C GLY A 50 5.07 -6.22 10.44
N LYS A 51 5.14 -6.78 11.66
CA LYS A 51 5.05 -8.24 11.88
C LYS A 51 3.75 -8.83 11.35
N LYS A 52 2.62 -8.17 11.65
CA LYS A 52 1.30 -8.62 11.20
C LYS A 52 1.13 -8.55 9.68
N LEU A 53 1.64 -7.50 9.04
CA LEU A 53 1.59 -7.37 7.59
C LEU A 53 2.40 -8.48 6.90
N THR A 54 3.59 -8.79 7.41
CA THR A 54 4.40 -9.91 6.88
C THR A 54 3.69 -11.25 7.07
N GLU A 55 3.14 -11.51 8.25
CA GLU A 55 2.37 -12.72 8.54
C GLU A 55 1.21 -12.89 7.54
N LEU A 56 0.42 -11.83 7.31
CA LEU A 56 -0.69 -11.85 6.35
C LEU A 56 -0.21 -12.01 4.89
N SER A 57 0.90 -11.40 4.52
CA SER A 57 1.47 -11.53 3.17
C SER A 57 1.84 -12.99 2.87
N THR A 58 2.52 -13.66 3.80
CA THR A 58 2.88 -15.09 3.63
C THR A 58 1.66 -16.00 3.57
N GLN A 59 0.62 -15.72 4.36
CA GLN A 59 -0.64 -16.47 4.30
C GLN A 59 -1.37 -16.26 2.96
N GLY A 60 -1.36 -15.02 2.45
CA GLY A 60 -1.95 -14.68 1.14
C GLY A 60 -1.25 -15.39 -0.01
N GLU A 61 0.09 -15.48 0.02
CA GLU A 61 0.88 -16.22 -0.97
C GLU A 61 0.54 -17.72 -0.97
N GLU A 62 0.46 -18.34 0.21
CA GLU A 62 0.10 -19.76 0.35
C GLU A 62 -1.35 -20.04 -0.11
N LEU A 63 -2.28 -19.13 0.19
CA LEU A 63 -3.66 -19.22 -0.28
C LEU A 63 -3.73 -19.06 -1.81
N MET A 64 -3.05 -18.07 -2.38
CA MET A 64 -3.00 -17.84 -3.82
C MET A 64 -2.37 -19.03 -4.55
N LYS A 65 -1.35 -19.66 -3.97
CA LYS A 65 -0.74 -20.89 -4.50
C LYS A 65 -1.71 -22.06 -4.50
N ARG A 66 -2.50 -22.24 -3.42
CA ARG A 66 -3.57 -23.24 -3.37
C ARG A 66 -4.67 -22.97 -4.39
N VAL A 67 -5.08 -21.71 -4.56
CA VAL A 67 -6.07 -21.33 -5.58
C VAL A 67 -5.52 -21.62 -6.98
N GLN A 68 -4.27 -21.26 -7.27
CA GLN A 68 -3.59 -21.54 -8.54
C GLN A 68 -3.46 -23.05 -8.80
N GLN A 69 -3.24 -23.87 -7.77
CA GLN A 69 -3.19 -25.34 -7.89
C GLN A 69 -4.59 -25.97 -8.06
N SER A 70 -5.64 -25.36 -7.51
CA SER A 70 -7.02 -25.79 -7.73
C SER A 70 -7.53 -25.42 -9.14
N SER A 71 -6.97 -24.37 -9.74
CA SER A 71 -7.07 -24.10 -11.18
C SER A 71 -5.98 -24.88 -11.95
N GLY A 72 -6.00 -26.20 -11.85
CA GLY A 72 -5.22 -27.05 -12.75
C GLY A 72 -5.69 -26.89 -14.21
N PRO A 73 -4.78 -27.04 -15.20
CA PRO A 73 -5.14 -26.97 -16.62
C PRO A 73 -6.15 -28.07 -16.97
N VAL A 74 -7.18 -27.71 -17.75
CA VAL A 74 -8.02 -28.69 -18.46
C VAL A 74 -7.09 -29.54 -19.32
N TRP A 75 -6.91 -30.81 -18.96
CA TRP A 75 -6.25 -31.80 -19.79
C TRP A 75 -7.22 -32.23 -20.90
N GLY A 76 -6.91 -31.87 -22.14
CA GLY A 76 -7.40 -32.57 -23.33
C GLY A 76 -6.18 -32.99 -24.17
N PRO A 77 -6.12 -34.22 -24.69
CA PRO A 77 -5.01 -34.64 -25.54
C PRO A 77 -5.26 -34.17 -26.97
N GLU A 78 -4.64 -33.06 -27.39
CA GLU A 78 -4.30 -32.87 -28.79
C GLU A 78 -3.02 -32.03 -28.90
N SER A 79 -1.98 -32.68 -29.39
CA SER A 79 -0.74 -32.10 -29.90
C SER A 79 -1.00 -30.87 -30.78
N VAL A 80 -0.25 -29.77 -30.57
CA VAL A 80 0.44 -28.96 -31.62
C VAL A 80 0.99 -27.63 -31.05
N HIS A 81 2.33 -27.54 -31.03
CA HIS A 81 3.25 -26.38 -31.08
C HIS A 81 3.33 -25.29 -29.97
N PRO A 82 4.57 -24.83 -29.64
CA PRO A 82 4.83 -23.68 -28.79
C PRO A 82 4.80 -22.38 -29.60
N LYS A 83 3.82 -21.49 -29.37
CA LYS A 83 3.88 -20.12 -29.90
C LYS A 83 4.66 -19.23 -28.95
N VAL A 84 5.97 -19.14 -29.18
CA VAL A 84 6.82 -18.04 -28.70
C VAL A 84 6.19 -16.74 -29.20
N ARG A 85 5.82 -15.83 -28.29
CA ARG A 85 5.43 -14.46 -28.66
C ARG A 85 6.67 -13.57 -28.49
N PRO A 86 7.34 -13.14 -29.57
CA PRO A 86 8.34 -12.09 -29.44
C PRO A 86 7.67 -10.72 -29.25
N PRO A 87 8.33 -9.76 -28.59
CA PRO A 87 7.92 -8.37 -28.58
C PRO A 87 8.41 -7.66 -29.86
N LEU A 88 7.67 -6.68 -30.38
CA LEU A 88 8.22 -5.36 -30.75
C LEU A 88 7.17 -4.44 -31.37
N SER A 89 7.33 -3.18 -30.97
CA SER A 89 6.76 -1.89 -31.34
C SER A 89 6.73 -1.54 -32.84
N HIS A 90 5.72 -0.76 -33.26
CA HIS A 90 5.78 0.40 -34.19
C HIS A 90 4.36 1.04 -34.19
N VAL A 91 4.07 2.09 -33.41
CA VAL A 91 4.20 3.54 -33.73
C VAL A 91 3.80 3.88 -35.17
N SER A 92 2.60 4.44 -35.39
CA SER A 92 2.41 5.88 -35.67
C SER A 92 1.05 6.19 -36.34
N ASN A 93 0.22 6.95 -35.61
CA ASN A 93 -0.45 8.18 -36.05
C ASN A 93 -1.12 8.23 -37.45
N LYS A 94 -2.46 8.19 -37.46
CA LYS A 94 -3.27 9.01 -38.38
C LYS A 94 -4.41 9.68 -37.60
N SER A 95 -4.25 10.98 -37.47
CA SER A 95 -5.18 12.04 -37.11
C SER A 95 -6.64 11.79 -37.46
N ALA A 96 -7.51 12.18 -36.53
CA ALA A 96 -8.97 12.38 -36.64
C ALA A 96 -9.34 13.31 -37.84
N PRO A 97 -10.63 13.56 -38.22
CA PRO A 97 -11.62 14.07 -37.26
C PRO A 97 -13.14 13.84 -37.56
N ILE A 98 -13.98 14.18 -36.57
CA ILE A 98 -15.40 14.63 -36.60
C ILE A 98 -16.47 13.71 -37.24
N GLN A 99 -17.39 13.18 -36.41
CA GLN A 99 -18.83 13.55 -36.51
C GLN A 99 -19.66 13.07 -35.31
N CYS A 100 -20.12 14.06 -34.52
CA CYS A 100 -21.33 13.97 -33.72
C CYS A 100 -22.55 13.96 -34.66
N HIS A 101 -23.54 13.10 -34.36
CA HIS A 101 -24.99 13.14 -34.68
C HIS A 101 -25.44 11.67 -34.51
N LEU A 102 -26.33 11.31 -33.57
CA LEU A 102 -27.68 11.82 -33.33
C LEU A 102 -28.06 11.64 -31.86
#